data_AF-A0A9P0EAQ0-F1
#
_entry.id   AF-A0A9P0EAQ0-F1
#
_cell.length_a   1.000
_cell.length_b   1.000
_cell.length_c   1.000
_cell.angle_alpha   90.00
_cell.angle_beta   90.00
_cell.angle_gamma   90.00
#
_symmetry.space_group_name_H-M   'P 1'
#
loop_
_entity.id
_entity.type
_entity.pdbx_description
1 polymer ?
#
loop_
_entity_poly.entity_id
_entity_poly.type
_entity_poly.pdbx_seq_one_letter_code
_entity_poly.pdbx_strand_id
1 'polypeptide(L)'
;MVHHKIMILCIQREILTGSRDPSQHEEFYRGILASTPMRPIDNKMVCQLIPKFFKHFPHLAKRALEVYFDLCEDDDVAVRQEAIKGLPQLCGEIQEYTVLIARLLAKLLLKTDSGEVSIVSESLVSVIQWDPVSAIAVILDQIKKGSYKVLGSAKTFFNPVVNSNEYLIFFCKKILPKFMSFPGAKYGSESAIAILKLLTEVATYSDLKFIDDLIDEVFDVLTQFLPIPAKDEQDTYKRLQFPSVECLLYTMHHMMRSTPSYFLYKPDQLTDFRIRLLYLLRASHTYTKILEDVLKKKEKDEEDRAKIVTLKIISNIKILIKDFFRNPPSQKSLIVLSWLGIENPSAKRKATSADRTSKIFKGHYGQRVHRPRMFVPKVPKYLCNMYPPNIRLSRFDKWALDYVIKTE
;
A
#
# COMPACT_ATOMS: atom_id res chain seq x y z
N MET A 1 42.60 -32.58 13.06
CA MET A 1 41.20 -32.84 12.61
C MET A 1 40.56 -31.65 11.89
N VAL A 2 40.70 -30.40 12.36
CA VAL A 2 40.01 -29.23 11.78
C VAL A 2 40.44 -28.88 10.34
N HIS A 3 41.75 -28.95 10.02
CA HIS A 3 42.25 -28.72 8.65
C HIS A 3 41.74 -29.74 7.62
N HIS A 4 41.52 -30.98 8.04
CA HIS A 4 41.04 -32.05 7.17
C HIS A 4 39.59 -31.83 6.72
N LYS A 5 38.74 -31.31 7.61
CA LYS A 5 37.33 -31.02 7.28
C LYS A 5 37.20 -29.87 6.26
N ILE A 6 38.04 -28.83 6.33
CA ILE A 6 38.06 -27.76 5.30
C ILE A 6 38.45 -28.32 3.94
N MET A 7 39.54 -29.09 3.89
CA MET A 7 40.00 -29.62 2.60
C MET A 7 38.94 -30.49 1.94
N ILE A 8 38.21 -31.30 2.73
CA ILE A 8 37.07 -32.07 2.22
C ILE A 8 35.99 -31.15 1.63
N LEU A 9 35.60 -30.09 2.33
CA LEU A 9 34.59 -29.15 1.81
C LEU A 9 35.07 -28.41 0.56
N CYS A 10 36.35 -28.03 0.48
CA CYS A 10 36.92 -27.41 -0.72
C CYS A 10 36.89 -28.37 -1.92
N ILE A 11 37.27 -29.63 -1.71
CA ILE A 11 37.21 -30.68 -2.74
C ILE A 11 35.77 -30.92 -3.19
N GLN A 12 34.83 -31.04 -2.24
CA GLN A 12 33.39 -31.17 -2.54
C GLN A 12 32.89 -29.99 -3.39
N ARG A 13 33.29 -28.77 -3.05
CA ARG A 13 32.97 -27.57 -3.83
C ARG A 13 33.54 -27.66 -5.24
N GLU A 14 34.83 -27.97 -5.40
CA GLU A 14 35.48 -28.02 -6.72
C GLU A 14 34.83 -29.04 -7.64
N ILE A 15 34.50 -30.22 -7.12
CA ILE A 15 33.85 -31.28 -7.89
C ILE A 15 32.43 -30.86 -8.31
N LEU A 16 31.61 -30.37 -7.38
CA LEU A 16 30.24 -29.96 -7.69
C LEU A 16 30.19 -28.72 -8.60
N THR A 17 31.14 -27.79 -8.47
CA THR A 17 31.20 -26.60 -9.32
C THR A 17 31.80 -26.86 -10.70
N GLY A 18 32.74 -27.80 -10.80
CA GLY A 18 33.37 -28.20 -12.06
C GLY A 18 32.57 -29.21 -12.88
N SER A 19 31.57 -29.87 -12.28
CA SER A 19 30.71 -30.82 -12.98
C SER A 19 29.72 -30.14 -13.92
N ARG A 20 29.54 -30.73 -15.11
CA ARG A 20 28.48 -30.33 -16.06
C ARG A 20 27.09 -30.73 -15.58
N ASP A 21 27.01 -31.79 -14.78
CA ASP A 21 25.77 -32.30 -14.20
C ASP A 21 25.98 -32.62 -12.72
N PRO A 22 25.72 -31.66 -11.83
CA PRO A 22 25.89 -31.85 -10.39
C PRO A 22 25.06 -33.01 -9.82
N SER A 23 23.95 -33.40 -10.48
CA SER A 23 23.06 -34.45 -9.98
C SER A 23 23.74 -35.83 -9.87
N GLN A 24 24.82 -36.04 -10.63
CA GLN A 24 25.60 -37.29 -10.62
C GLN A 24 26.57 -37.41 -9.44
N HIS A 25 26.72 -36.35 -8.64
CA HIS A 25 27.70 -36.22 -7.55
C HIS A 25 27.02 -36.09 -6.19
N GLU A 26 25.97 -36.87 -5.97
CA GLU A 26 25.14 -36.83 -4.77
C GLU A 26 25.94 -37.06 -3.49
N GLU A 27 26.95 -37.93 -3.52
CA GLU A 27 27.84 -38.24 -2.41
C GLU A 27 28.54 -36.99 -1.85
N PHE A 28 28.92 -36.07 -2.72
CA PHE A 28 29.59 -34.83 -2.32
C PHE A 28 28.59 -33.85 -1.70
N TYR A 29 27.36 -33.77 -2.24
CA TYR A 29 26.30 -32.94 -1.64
C TYR A 29 25.85 -33.48 -0.29
N ARG A 30 25.67 -34.81 -0.15
CA ARG A 30 25.43 -35.45 1.15
C ARG A 30 26.55 -35.18 2.14
N GLY A 31 27.81 -35.19 1.66
CA GLY A 31 28.97 -34.83 2.47
C GLY A 31 28.89 -33.41 3.02
N ILE A 32 28.44 -32.45 2.21
CA ILE A 32 28.20 -31.06 2.65
C ILE A 32 27.10 -31.05 3.73
N LEU A 33 25.97 -31.73 3.52
CA LEU A 33 24.84 -31.79 4.45
C LEU A 33 25.14 -32.54 5.77
N ALA A 34 26.12 -33.43 5.77
CA ALA A 34 26.55 -34.18 6.96
C ALA A 34 27.58 -33.41 7.82
N SER A 35 27.94 -32.19 7.43
CA SER A 35 28.90 -31.38 8.16
C SER A 35 28.35 -31.00 9.54
N THR A 36 28.99 -31.50 10.60
CA THR A 36 28.77 -31.06 12.00
C THR A 36 29.18 -29.60 12.18
N PRO A 37 28.66 -28.84 13.16
CA PRO A 37 29.07 -27.45 13.41
C PRO A 37 30.58 -27.25 13.29
N MET A 38 30.99 -26.36 12.39
CA MET A 38 32.39 -26.12 12.05
C MET A 38 32.81 -24.72 12.49
N ARG A 39 34.01 -24.29 12.06
CA ARG A 39 34.42 -22.90 12.25
C ARG A 39 33.50 -21.99 11.43
N PRO A 40 33.33 -20.71 11.83
CA PRO A 40 32.47 -19.77 11.11
C PRO A 40 32.78 -19.65 9.61
N ILE A 41 34.07 -19.69 9.23
CA ILE A 41 34.52 -19.65 7.82
C ILE A 41 33.98 -20.86 7.03
N ASP A 42 33.93 -22.02 7.68
CA ASP A 42 33.52 -23.28 7.07
C ASP A 42 32.00 -23.30 6.91
N ASN A 43 31.27 -22.89 7.96
CA ASN A 43 29.81 -22.75 7.93
C ASN A 43 29.36 -21.73 6.87
N LYS A 44 30.08 -20.61 6.70
CA LYS A 44 29.81 -19.66 5.60
C LYS A 44 29.96 -20.32 4.23
N MET A 45 30.94 -21.20 4.05
CA MET A 45 31.09 -21.92 2.79
C MET A 45 29.92 -22.89 2.57
N VAL A 46 29.44 -23.56 3.62
CA VAL A 46 28.22 -24.38 3.56
C VAL A 46 27.00 -23.54 3.19
N CYS A 47 26.84 -22.34 3.75
CA CYS A 47 25.76 -21.40 3.41
C CYS A 47 25.74 -21.04 1.91
N GLN A 48 26.90 -20.98 1.26
CA GLN A 48 26.99 -20.70 -0.18
C GLN A 48 26.73 -21.93 -1.05
N LEU A 49 27.11 -23.12 -0.58
CA LEU A 49 27.04 -24.35 -1.37
C LEU A 49 25.65 -24.97 -1.36
N ILE A 50 24.97 -25.01 -0.20
CA ILE A 50 23.66 -25.67 -0.09
C ILE A 50 22.63 -25.08 -1.08
N PRO A 51 22.40 -23.75 -1.13
CA PRO A 51 21.40 -23.17 -2.02
C PRO A 51 21.79 -23.30 -3.49
N LYS A 52 23.08 -23.15 -3.80
CA LYS A 52 23.60 -23.23 -5.16
C LYS A 52 23.26 -24.56 -5.85
N PHE A 53 23.31 -25.66 -5.10
CA PHE A 53 23.10 -27.00 -5.65
C PHE A 53 21.72 -27.60 -5.31
N PHE A 54 20.92 -26.93 -4.49
CA PHE A 54 19.64 -27.43 -3.98
C PHE A 54 18.72 -28.00 -5.07
N LYS A 55 18.56 -27.27 -6.19
CA LYS A 55 17.69 -27.67 -7.31
C LYS A 55 18.09 -28.99 -8.00
N HIS A 56 19.36 -29.42 -7.86
CA HIS A 56 19.86 -30.63 -8.48
C HIS A 56 19.56 -31.89 -7.67
N PHE A 57 19.14 -31.75 -6.40
CA PHE A 57 18.94 -32.85 -5.47
C PHE A 57 17.57 -32.76 -4.76
N PRO A 58 16.44 -32.82 -5.50
CA PRO A 58 15.10 -32.65 -4.93
C PRO A 58 14.76 -33.69 -3.86
N HIS A 59 15.30 -34.91 -3.95
CA HIS A 59 15.11 -35.97 -2.94
C HIS A 59 15.84 -35.70 -1.62
N LEU A 60 16.82 -34.81 -1.61
CA LEU A 60 17.53 -34.37 -0.41
C LEU A 60 17.00 -33.04 0.14
N ALA A 61 15.99 -32.44 -0.49
CA ALA A 61 15.50 -31.10 -0.17
C ALA A 61 15.11 -30.94 1.30
N LYS A 62 14.40 -31.91 1.89
CA LYS A 62 14.03 -31.87 3.31
C LYS A 62 15.26 -31.76 4.21
N ARG A 63 16.27 -32.61 3.97
CA ARG A 63 17.49 -32.61 4.77
C ARG A 63 18.30 -31.33 4.56
N ALA A 64 18.36 -30.83 3.33
CA ALA A 64 19.03 -29.58 3.02
C ALA A 64 18.37 -28.38 3.73
N LEU A 65 17.03 -28.31 3.76
CA LEU A 65 16.30 -27.27 4.47
C LEU A 65 16.51 -27.33 5.99
N GLU A 66 16.49 -28.52 6.59
CA GLU A 66 16.79 -28.70 8.02
C GLU A 66 18.16 -28.12 8.38
N VAL A 67 19.21 -28.56 7.66
CA VAL A 67 20.58 -28.09 7.88
C VAL A 67 20.69 -26.57 7.64
N TYR A 68 19.99 -26.05 6.64
CA TYR A 68 20.04 -24.63 6.32
C TYR A 68 19.32 -23.74 7.34
N PHE A 69 18.25 -24.25 7.97
CA PHE A 69 17.57 -23.55 9.05
C PHE A 69 18.42 -23.53 10.33
N ASP A 70 19.16 -24.60 10.62
CA ASP A 70 20.13 -24.60 11.72
C ASP A 70 21.20 -23.51 11.50
N LEU A 71 21.66 -23.30 10.26
CA LEU A 71 22.62 -22.22 9.92
C LEU A 71 22.03 -20.81 10.08
N CYS A 72 20.72 -20.66 9.93
CA CYS A 72 20.04 -19.38 10.18
C CYS A 72 19.92 -19.07 11.69
N GLU A 73 20.17 -20.05 12.56
CA GLU A 73 20.16 -19.93 14.02
C GLU A 73 21.56 -20.10 14.64
N ASP A 74 22.63 -20.06 13.83
CA ASP A 74 24.03 -20.19 14.26
C ASP A 74 24.42 -19.11 15.29
N ASP A 75 25.32 -19.42 16.22
CA ASP A 75 25.80 -18.47 17.24
C ASP A 75 26.53 -17.28 16.61
N ASP A 76 27.24 -17.49 15.49
CA ASP A 76 27.99 -16.46 14.78
C ASP A 76 27.06 -15.62 13.87
N VAL A 77 26.95 -14.33 14.18
CA VAL A 77 26.14 -13.34 13.43
C VAL A 77 26.49 -13.36 11.94
N ALA A 78 27.76 -13.47 11.59
CA ALA A 78 28.19 -13.40 10.21
C ALA A 78 27.87 -14.68 9.42
N VAL A 79 27.75 -15.83 10.10
CA VAL A 79 27.21 -17.06 9.50
C VAL A 79 25.72 -16.89 9.23
N ARG A 80 24.95 -16.41 10.24
CA ARG A 80 23.51 -16.16 10.06
C ARG A 80 23.22 -15.19 8.93
N GLN A 81 23.97 -14.09 8.83
CA GLN A 81 23.83 -13.12 7.74
C GLN A 81 24.04 -13.75 6.35
N GLU A 82 25.05 -14.61 6.19
CA GLU A 82 25.31 -15.31 4.94
C GLU A 82 24.19 -16.33 4.64
N ALA A 83 23.72 -17.06 5.66
CA ALA A 83 22.62 -18.00 5.53
C ALA A 83 21.33 -17.30 5.08
N ILE A 84 20.94 -16.22 5.75
CA ILE A 84 19.74 -15.42 5.43
C ILE A 84 19.80 -14.93 3.98
N LYS A 85 20.95 -14.41 3.55
CA LYS A 85 21.16 -13.93 2.17
C LYS A 85 21.00 -15.02 1.12
N GLY A 86 21.30 -16.27 1.44
CA GLY A 86 21.15 -17.41 0.53
C GLY A 86 19.74 -18.05 0.52
N LEU A 87 18.87 -17.72 1.49
CA LEU A 87 17.50 -18.25 1.56
C LEU A 87 16.70 -18.09 0.25
N PRO A 88 16.75 -16.96 -0.48
CA PRO A 88 15.98 -16.80 -1.72
C PRO A 88 16.36 -17.80 -2.81
N GLN A 89 17.60 -18.33 -2.82
CA GLN A 89 18.03 -19.33 -3.80
C GLN A 89 17.45 -20.72 -3.54
N LEU A 90 16.93 -20.96 -2.34
CA LEU A 90 16.19 -22.17 -2.01
C LEU A 90 14.72 -22.10 -2.49
N CYS A 91 14.27 -20.92 -2.93
CA CYS A 91 13.04 -20.83 -3.70
C CYS A 91 13.27 -21.52 -5.04
N GLY A 92 12.53 -22.60 -5.29
CA GLY A 92 12.58 -23.34 -6.55
C GLY A 92 11.33 -23.10 -7.38
N GLU A 93 11.09 -23.99 -8.33
CA GLU A 93 9.80 -24.10 -9.05
C GLU A 93 8.67 -24.59 -8.12
N ILE A 94 9.03 -25.11 -6.94
CA ILE A 94 8.09 -25.63 -5.95
C ILE A 94 7.60 -24.49 -5.06
N GLN A 95 6.33 -24.12 -5.25
CA GLN A 95 5.65 -23.05 -4.52
C GLN A 95 5.70 -23.22 -2.98
N GLU A 96 5.69 -24.45 -2.48
CA GLU A 96 5.77 -24.73 -1.03
C GLU A 96 7.04 -24.18 -0.38
N TYR A 97 8.18 -24.20 -1.10
CA TYR A 97 9.44 -23.67 -0.58
C TYR A 97 9.41 -22.15 -0.51
N THR A 98 8.86 -21.46 -1.51
CA THR A 98 8.64 -20.01 -1.44
C THR A 98 7.80 -19.64 -0.22
N VAL A 99 6.68 -20.34 0.00
CA VAL A 99 5.79 -20.09 1.15
C VAL A 99 6.53 -20.29 2.48
N LEU A 100 7.32 -21.35 2.58
CA LEU A 100 8.10 -21.67 3.77
C LEU A 100 9.17 -20.59 4.05
N ILE A 101 9.95 -20.22 3.03
CA ILE A 101 11.06 -19.28 3.13
C ILE A 101 10.54 -17.86 3.40
N ALA A 102 9.50 -17.41 2.70
CA ALA A 102 8.85 -16.13 2.98
C ALA A 102 8.36 -16.04 4.42
N ARG A 103 7.83 -17.15 4.97
CA ARG A 103 7.36 -17.21 6.36
C ARG A 103 8.51 -17.14 7.35
N LEU A 104 9.62 -17.82 7.08
CA LEU A 104 10.82 -17.77 7.90
C LEU A 104 11.39 -16.34 7.93
N LEU A 105 11.59 -15.72 6.77
CA LEU A 105 12.09 -14.35 6.64
C LEU A 105 11.19 -13.35 7.36
N ALA A 106 9.86 -13.46 7.19
CA ALA A 106 8.90 -12.62 7.90
C ALA A 106 8.99 -12.78 9.43
N LYS A 107 9.22 -14.01 9.93
CA LYS A 107 9.45 -14.26 11.37
C LYS A 107 10.78 -13.69 11.85
N LEU A 108 11.86 -13.83 11.08
CA LEU A 108 13.18 -13.29 11.42
C LEU A 108 13.11 -11.77 11.56
N LEU A 109 12.41 -11.09 10.65
CA LEU A 109 12.19 -9.65 10.67
C LEU A 109 11.56 -9.13 11.98
N LEU A 110 10.80 -9.99 12.68
CA LEU A 110 10.19 -9.65 13.97
C LEU A 110 11.14 -9.85 15.16
N LYS A 111 12.10 -10.77 15.03
CA LYS A 111 12.98 -11.21 16.11
C LYS A 111 14.34 -10.50 16.13
N THR A 112 14.76 -9.86 15.05
CA THR A 112 16.12 -9.28 14.94
C THR A 112 16.21 -7.84 15.48
N ASP A 113 17.27 -7.55 16.24
CA ASP A 113 17.42 -6.30 17.00
C ASP A 113 18.09 -5.11 16.29
N SER A 114 18.74 -5.29 15.13
CA SER A 114 19.05 -4.21 14.14
C SER A 114 20.00 -4.63 13.02
N GLY A 115 21.01 -5.46 13.33
CA GLY A 115 22.13 -5.76 12.41
C GLY A 115 21.78 -6.67 11.22
N GLU A 116 20.75 -7.51 11.32
CA GLU A 116 20.37 -8.44 10.23
C GLU A 116 19.08 -8.00 9.52
N VAL A 117 18.40 -6.95 10.02
CA VAL A 117 17.11 -6.47 9.47
C VAL A 117 17.25 -6.05 8.00
N SER A 118 18.37 -5.41 7.63
CA SER A 118 18.62 -5.03 6.23
C SER A 118 18.69 -6.28 5.35
N ILE A 119 19.46 -7.28 5.74
CA ILE A 119 19.69 -8.50 4.96
C ILE A 119 18.41 -9.36 4.89
N VAL A 120 17.65 -9.45 5.99
CA VAL A 120 16.34 -10.11 5.99
C VAL A 120 15.36 -9.39 5.06
N SER A 121 15.35 -8.06 5.07
CA SER A 121 14.50 -7.26 4.19
C SER A 121 14.89 -7.46 2.72
N GLU A 122 16.18 -7.37 2.39
CA GLU A 122 16.71 -7.63 1.04
C GLU A 122 16.40 -9.05 0.57
N SER A 123 16.56 -10.05 1.44
CA SER A 123 16.25 -11.45 1.10
C SER A 123 14.75 -11.63 0.86
N LEU A 124 13.89 -10.98 1.66
CA LEU A 124 12.45 -10.98 1.44
C LEU A 124 12.10 -10.31 0.10
N VAL A 125 12.82 -9.26 -0.33
CA VAL A 125 12.69 -8.66 -1.67
C VAL A 125 12.94 -9.70 -2.74
N SER A 126 14.05 -10.43 -2.66
CA SER A 126 14.39 -11.45 -3.63
C SER A 126 13.33 -12.57 -3.69
N VAL A 127 12.74 -12.96 -2.56
CA VAL A 127 11.65 -13.96 -2.53
C VAL A 127 10.37 -13.41 -3.15
N ILE A 128 10.03 -12.15 -2.90
CA ILE A 128 8.89 -11.50 -3.55
C ILE A 128 9.11 -11.37 -5.07
N GLN A 129 10.32 -11.06 -5.52
CA GLN A 129 10.65 -11.03 -6.95
C GLN A 129 10.55 -12.42 -7.60
N TRP A 130 10.83 -13.48 -6.85
CA TRP A 130 10.76 -14.85 -7.36
C TRP A 130 9.33 -15.37 -7.49
N ASP A 131 8.51 -15.22 -6.46
CA ASP A 131 7.10 -15.60 -6.47
C ASP A 131 6.30 -14.60 -5.61
N PRO A 132 5.84 -13.50 -6.24
CA PRO A 132 5.22 -12.38 -5.52
C PRO A 132 3.88 -12.77 -4.89
N VAL A 133 3.14 -13.67 -5.53
CA VAL A 133 1.81 -14.11 -5.12
C VAL A 133 1.89 -14.84 -3.78
N SER A 134 2.75 -15.87 -3.71
CA SER A 134 2.91 -16.67 -2.50
C SER A 134 3.57 -15.88 -1.38
N ALA A 135 4.60 -15.09 -1.70
CA ALA A 135 5.34 -14.30 -0.72
C ALA A 135 4.45 -13.23 -0.07
N ILE A 136 3.67 -12.48 -0.86
CA ILE A 136 2.76 -11.46 -0.31
C ILE A 136 1.62 -12.12 0.47
N ALA A 137 1.08 -13.25 0.00
CA ALA A 137 0.06 -13.98 0.76
C ALA A 137 0.56 -14.40 2.16
N VAL A 138 1.82 -14.83 2.26
CA VAL A 138 2.46 -15.18 3.55
C VAL A 138 2.68 -13.94 4.41
N ILE A 139 3.18 -12.85 3.84
CA ILE A 139 3.36 -11.58 4.56
C ILE A 139 2.02 -11.12 5.15
N LEU A 140 0.95 -11.17 4.36
CA LEU A 140 -0.42 -10.86 4.80
C LEU A 140 -0.96 -11.80 5.87
N ASP A 141 -0.67 -13.09 5.80
CA ASP A 141 -0.99 -14.04 6.87
C ASP A 141 -0.23 -13.73 8.17
N GLN A 142 1.04 -13.31 8.09
CA GLN A 142 1.79 -12.87 9.28
C GLN A 142 1.21 -11.58 9.85
N ILE A 143 0.81 -10.63 9.01
CA ILE A 143 0.13 -9.39 9.45
C ILE A 143 -1.19 -9.72 10.13
N LYS A 144 -1.97 -10.66 9.57
CA LYS A 144 -3.22 -11.16 10.18
C LYS A 144 -2.98 -11.73 11.59
N LYS A 145 -1.81 -12.30 11.83
CA LYS A 145 -1.37 -12.86 13.13
C LYS A 145 -0.73 -11.82 14.07
N GLY A 146 -0.75 -10.53 13.71
CA GLY A 146 -0.28 -9.42 14.56
C GLY A 146 1.14 -8.92 14.28
N SER A 147 1.78 -9.38 13.19
CA SER A 147 3.17 -9.09 12.88
C SER A 147 3.36 -7.96 11.86
N TYR A 148 3.12 -6.72 12.28
CA TYR A 148 3.03 -5.56 11.37
C TYR A 148 4.37 -4.92 10.95
N LYS A 149 5.50 -5.26 11.60
CA LYS A 149 6.84 -4.77 11.19
C LYS A 149 7.21 -5.19 9.76
N VAL A 150 6.68 -6.32 9.29
CA VAL A 150 6.96 -6.89 7.95
C VAL A 150 6.46 -5.99 6.81
N LEU A 151 5.39 -5.22 7.02
CA LEU A 151 4.88 -4.25 6.03
C LEU A 151 5.77 -3.03 5.86
N GLY A 152 6.41 -2.57 6.94
CA GLY A 152 7.31 -1.42 6.89
C GLY A 152 8.52 -1.69 6.00
N SER A 153 9.06 -2.90 6.07
CA SER A 153 10.12 -3.34 5.17
C SER A 153 9.64 -3.45 3.73
N ALA A 154 8.42 -3.97 3.48
CA ALA A 154 7.81 -4.10 2.14
C ALA A 154 7.79 -2.79 1.31
N LYS A 155 7.96 -1.62 1.95
CA LYS A 155 8.03 -0.31 1.29
C LYS A 155 9.26 -0.12 0.40
N THR A 156 10.41 -0.72 0.73
CA THR A 156 11.62 -0.62 -0.11
C THR A 156 11.50 -1.36 -1.45
N PHE A 157 10.44 -2.16 -1.61
CA PHE A 157 10.24 -3.10 -2.69
C PHE A 157 9.57 -2.45 -3.89
N PHE A 158 8.74 -1.43 -3.65
CA PHE A 158 8.03 -0.68 -4.67
C PHE A 158 8.76 0.64 -4.89
N ASN A 159 9.46 0.74 -6.01
CA ASN A 159 10.23 1.94 -6.36
C ASN A 159 9.87 2.38 -7.79
N PRO A 160 10.12 3.65 -8.15
CA PRO A 160 9.79 4.18 -9.48
C PRO A 160 10.48 3.48 -10.66
N VAL A 161 11.54 2.70 -10.40
CA VAL A 161 12.35 2.02 -11.44
C VAL A 161 11.75 0.65 -11.79
N VAL A 162 11.09 -0.01 -10.83
CA VAL A 162 10.49 -1.33 -11.00
C VAL A 162 8.97 -1.17 -11.14
N ASN A 163 8.45 -1.52 -12.32
CA ASN A 163 7.01 -1.48 -12.57
C ASN A 163 6.27 -2.40 -11.60
N SER A 164 5.31 -1.85 -10.88
CA SER A 164 4.53 -2.58 -9.87
C SER A 164 3.21 -3.19 -10.38
N ASN A 165 2.97 -3.21 -11.70
CA ASN A 165 1.66 -3.56 -12.27
C ASN A 165 1.20 -4.99 -11.96
N GLU A 166 2.09 -5.99 -11.99
CA GLU A 166 1.74 -7.37 -11.59
C GLU A 166 1.29 -7.46 -10.13
N TYR A 167 1.93 -6.67 -9.26
CA TYR A 167 1.54 -6.57 -7.87
C TYR A 167 0.18 -5.91 -7.72
N LEU A 168 -0.07 -4.81 -8.45
CA LEU A 168 -1.39 -4.16 -8.46
C LEU A 168 -2.49 -5.15 -8.87
N ILE A 169 -2.26 -5.93 -9.93
CA ILE A 169 -3.18 -7.00 -10.38
C ILE A 169 -3.44 -8.01 -9.27
N PHE A 170 -2.38 -8.48 -8.60
CA PHE A 170 -2.51 -9.42 -7.49
C PHE A 170 -3.31 -8.84 -6.32
N PHE A 171 -3.03 -7.61 -5.90
CA PHE A 171 -3.78 -6.93 -4.84
C PHE A 171 -5.27 -6.84 -5.19
N CYS A 172 -5.60 -6.36 -6.39
CA CYS A 172 -6.98 -6.20 -6.80
C CYS A 172 -7.71 -7.54 -6.94
N LYS A 173 -7.09 -8.58 -7.52
CA LYS A 173 -7.79 -9.87 -7.77
C LYS A 173 -7.80 -10.85 -6.59
N LYS A 174 -6.83 -10.76 -5.68
CA LYS A 174 -6.66 -11.77 -4.62
C LYS A 174 -6.86 -11.23 -3.22
N ILE A 175 -6.52 -9.96 -2.99
CA ILE A 175 -6.53 -9.35 -1.65
C ILE A 175 -7.82 -8.57 -1.42
N LEU A 176 -8.17 -7.64 -2.31
CA LEU A 176 -9.35 -6.77 -2.17
C LEU A 176 -10.66 -7.54 -2.00
N PRO A 177 -10.97 -8.62 -2.75
CA PRO A 177 -12.21 -9.36 -2.58
C PRO A 177 -12.38 -9.97 -1.19
N LYS A 178 -11.26 -10.21 -0.49
CA LYS A 178 -11.23 -10.77 0.86
C LYS A 178 -10.97 -9.72 1.93
N PHE A 179 -10.80 -8.44 1.58
CA PHE A 179 -10.34 -7.39 2.50
C PHE A 179 -11.21 -7.26 3.77
N MET A 180 -12.53 -7.37 3.62
CA MET A 180 -13.44 -7.25 4.76
C MET A 180 -13.42 -8.43 5.73
N SER A 181 -12.82 -9.56 5.32
CA SER A 181 -12.60 -10.72 6.19
C SER A 181 -11.33 -10.60 7.06
N PHE A 182 -10.49 -9.59 6.81
CA PHE A 182 -9.30 -9.38 7.61
C PHE A 182 -9.69 -8.89 9.02
N PRO A 183 -9.03 -9.40 10.08
CA PRO A 183 -9.24 -8.95 11.45
C PRO A 183 -9.05 -7.43 11.55
N GLY A 184 -10.05 -6.74 12.09
CA GLY A 184 -9.99 -5.29 12.30
C GLY A 184 -10.25 -4.43 11.04
N ALA A 185 -10.45 -5.00 9.85
CA ALA A 185 -10.70 -4.23 8.63
C ALA A 185 -11.96 -3.34 8.74
N LYS A 186 -13.06 -3.89 9.26
CA LYS A 186 -14.30 -3.14 9.51
C LYS A 186 -14.20 -2.05 10.58
N TYR A 187 -13.12 -2.06 11.37
CA TYR A 187 -12.88 -1.10 12.46
C TYR A 187 -11.68 -0.18 12.19
N GLY A 188 -11.01 -0.31 11.04
CA GLY A 188 -9.88 0.53 10.68
C GLY A 188 -8.64 0.23 11.51
N SER A 189 -8.39 -1.04 11.84
CA SER A 189 -7.16 -1.45 12.51
C SER A 189 -5.93 -0.99 11.72
N GLU A 190 -4.86 -0.66 12.41
CA GLU A 190 -3.60 -0.21 11.80
C GLU A 190 -3.07 -1.16 10.72
N SER A 191 -3.25 -2.48 10.92
CA SER A 191 -2.89 -3.52 9.96
C SER A 191 -3.67 -3.40 8.64
N ALA A 192 -4.99 -3.29 8.72
CA ALA A 192 -5.86 -3.11 7.56
C ALA A 192 -5.54 -1.80 6.81
N ILE A 193 -5.29 -0.71 7.53
CA ILE A 193 -4.86 0.56 6.95
C ILE A 193 -3.50 0.38 6.26
N ALA A 194 -2.56 -0.33 6.86
CA ALA A 194 -1.24 -0.55 6.26
C ALA A 194 -1.30 -1.35 4.95
N ILE A 195 -2.22 -2.33 4.85
CA ILE A 195 -2.48 -3.05 3.59
C ILE A 195 -3.00 -2.09 2.51
N LEU A 196 -3.96 -1.21 2.86
CA LEU A 196 -4.50 -0.23 1.91
C LEU A 196 -3.46 0.81 1.50
N LYS A 197 -2.62 1.29 2.43
CA LYS A 197 -1.50 2.18 2.13
C LYS A 197 -0.52 1.52 1.15
N LEU A 198 -0.22 0.23 1.35
CA LEU A 198 0.64 -0.53 0.46
C LEU A 198 0.02 -0.64 -0.94
N LEU A 199 -1.26 -0.98 -1.05
CA LEU A 199 -1.98 -0.94 -2.33
C LEU A 199 -1.87 0.43 -3.01
N THR A 200 -2.06 1.51 -2.26
CA THR A 200 -1.96 2.88 -2.78
C THR A 200 -0.55 3.19 -3.29
N GLU A 201 0.50 2.84 -2.54
CA GLU A 201 1.89 3.01 -2.98
C GLU A 201 2.21 2.13 -4.20
N VAL A 202 1.80 0.87 -4.20
CA VAL A 202 1.91 -0.03 -5.36
C VAL A 202 1.25 0.60 -6.59
N ALA A 203 0.05 1.16 -6.45
CA ALA A 203 -0.63 1.81 -7.56
C ALA A 203 0.17 3.00 -8.12
N THR A 204 0.84 3.79 -7.28
CA THR A 204 1.63 4.95 -7.73
C THR A 204 2.86 4.62 -8.57
N TYR A 205 3.38 3.39 -8.46
CA TYR A 205 4.54 2.93 -9.23
C TYR A 205 4.16 2.03 -10.42
N SER A 206 2.86 1.84 -10.65
CA SER A 206 2.37 1.02 -11.77
C SER A 206 2.31 1.85 -13.04
N ASP A 207 2.58 1.23 -14.19
CA ASP A 207 2.33 1.87 -15.50
C ASP A 207 0.85 1.81 -15.91
N LEU A 208 -0.01 1.22 -15.06
CA LEU A 208 -1.47 1.20 -15.17
C LEU A 208 -1.98 0.67 -16.52
N LYS A 209 -1.26 -0.26 -17.14
CA LYS A 209 -1.69 -0.91 -18.38
C LYS A 209 -2.52 -2.16 -18.09
N PHE A 210 -3.58 -2.39 -18.87
CA PHE A 210 -4.43 -3.58 -18.77
C PHE A 210 -5.09 -3.76 -17.39
N ILE A 211 -5.45 -2.64 -16.73
CA ILE A 211 -6.05 -2.63 -15.38
C ILE A 211 -7.53 -2.27 -15.38
N ASP A 212 -8.17 -2.16 -16.53
CA ASP A 212 -9.51 -1.58 -16.70
C ASP A 212 -10.55 -2.31 -15.83
N ASP A 213 -10.46 -3.65 -15.80
CA ASP A 213 -11.33 -4.51 -15.00
C ASP A 213 -11.02 -4.49 -13.49
N LEU A 214 -9.86 -3.97 -13.08
CA LEU A 214 -9.44 -3.95 -11.68
C LEU A 214 -10.04 -2.78 -10.89
N ILE A 215 -10.53 -1.75 -11.57
CA ILE A 215 -11.11 -0.57 -10.92
C ILE A 215 -12.38 -0.97 -10.15
N ASP A 216 -13.13 -1.94 -10.68
CA ASP A 216 -14.33 -2.48 -10.03
C ASP A 216 -14.02 -3.10 -8.66
N GLU A 217 -12.91 -3.84 -8.54
CA GLU A 217 -12.48 -4.42 -7.26
C GLU A 217 -12.15 -3.35 -6.21
N VAL A 218 -11.55 -2.23 -6.62
CA VAL A 218 -11.28 -1.09 -5.74
C VAL A 218 -12.58 -0.38 -5.36
N PHE A 219 -13.47 -0.20 -6.33
CA PHE A 219 -14.76 0.45 -6.15
C PHE A 219 -15.66 -0.32 -5.17
N ASP A 220 -15.74 -1.65 -5.30
CA ASP A 220 -16.54 -2.52 -4.44
C ASP A 220 -16.09 -2.49 -2.98
N VAL A 221 -14.78 -2.38 -2.73
CA VAL A 221 -14.26 -2.21 -1.37
C VAL A 221 -14.48 -0.79 -0.86
N LEU A 222 -14.28 0.23 -1.71
CA LEU A 222 -14.52 1.64 -1.35
C LEU A 222 -15.97 1.89 -0.93
N THR A 223 -16.94 1.39 -1.70
CA THR A 223 -18.37 1.61 -1.43
C THR A 223 -18.83 1.04 -0.09
N GLN A 224 -18.17 -0.01 0.41
CA GLN A 224 -18.43 -0.56 1.74
C GLN A 224 -17.95 0.33 2.89
N PHE A 225 -16.98 1.22 2.64
CA PHE A 225 -16.56 2.26 3.60
C PHE A 225 -17.32 3.58 3.44
N LEU A 226 -18.11 3.71 2.37
CA LEU A 226 -18.93 4.89 2.15
C LEU A 226 -20.32 4.72 2.78
N PRO A 227 -20.79 5.73 3.52
CA PRO A 227 -22.08 5.68 4.19
C PRO A 227 -23.23 5.58 3.17
N ILE A 228 -24.19 4.71 3.47
CA ILE A 228 -25.47 4.67 2.77
C ILE A 228 -26.34 5.78 3.35
N PRO A 229 -27.06 6.56 2.53
CA PRO A 229 -28.04 7.53 3.03
C PRO A 229 -29.20 6.81 3.74
N ALA A 230 -29.06 6.53 5.03
CA ALA A 230 -30.10 5.95 5.90
C ALA A 230 -30.49 6.93 7.02
N LYS A 231 -31.69 6.74 7.59
CA LYS A 231 -32.42 7.74 8.40
C LYS A 231 -31.77 8.14 9.74
N ASP A 232 -30.80 7.38 10.26
CA ASP A 232 -30.12 7.68 11.53
C ASP A 232 -28.74 8.29 11.29
N GLU A 233 -28.71 9.61 11.13
CA GLU A 233 -27.50 10.37 10.81
C GLU A 233 -26.48 10.37 11.97
N GLN A 234 -26.92 10.31 13.24
CA GLN A 234 -26.06 10.59 14.40
C GLN A 234 -24.95 9.55 14.67
N ASP A 235 -25.23 8.24 14.51
CA ASP A 235 -24.25 7.17 14.81
C ASP A 235 -23.36 6.82 13.60
N THR A 236 -23.83 7.14 12.40
CA THR A 236 -23.13 6.86 11.13
C THR A 236 -21.79 7.62 11.05
N TYR A 237 -21.72 8.83 11.62
CA TYR A 237 -20.52 9.68 11.56
C TYR A 237 -19.38 9.23 12.48
N LYS A 238 -19.67 8.48 13.56
CA LYS A 238 -18.63 8.04 14.53
C LYS A 238 -17.81 6.85 14.04
N ARG A 239 -18.24 6.16 12.98
CA ARG A 239 -17.61 4.94 12.45
C ARG A 239 -16.87 5.14 11.13
N LEU A 240 -16.76 6.38 10.64
CA LEU A 240 -16.13 6.64 9.35
C LEU A 240 -14.62 6.44 9.40
N GLN A 241 -14.13 5.57 8.53
CA GLN A 241 -12.70 5.28 8.40
C GLN A 241 -12.05 6.17 7.34
N PHE A 242 -11.82 7.44 7.68
CA PHE A 242 -11.16 8.39 6.77
C PHE A 242 -9.83 7.87 6.19
N PRO A 243 -8.93 7.21 6.95
CA PRO A 243 -7.68 6.69 6.38
C PRO A 243 -7.91 5.65 5.28
N SER A 244 -8.83 4.70 5.50
CA SER A 244 -9.18 3.67 4.53
C SER A 244 -9.78 4.27 3.26
N VAL A 245 -10.67 5.26 3.43
CA VAL A 245 -11.29 5.99 2.32
C VAL A 245 -10.27 6.81 1.54
N GLU A 246 -9.31 7.48 2.18
CA GLU A 246 -8.24 8.19 1.47
C GLU A 246 -7.44 7.25 0.56
N CYS A 247 -7.02 6.10 1.10
CA CYS A 247 -6.24 5.12 0.36
C CYS A 247 -7.01 4.62 -0.88
N LEU A 248 -8.23 4.12 -0.68
CA LEU A 248 -9.05 3.54 -1.74
C LEU A 248 -9.51 4.58 -2.78
N LEU A 249 -9.94 5.76 -2.33
CA LEU A 249 -10.37 6.84 -3.22
C LEU A 249 -9.20 7.37 -4.06
N TYR A 250 -8.01 7.49 -3.48
CA TYR A 250 -6.82 7.86 -4.23
C TYR A 250 -6.43 6.78 -5.25
N THR A 251 -6.38 5.51 -4.83
CA THR A 251 -6.03 4.39 -5.73
C THR A 251 -6.97 4.36 -6.92
N MET A 252 -8.29 4.45 -6.69
CA MET A 252 -9.29 4.50 -7.76
C MET A 252 -9.09 5.72 -8.67
N HIS A 253 -8.95 6.92 -8.10
CA HIS A 253 -8.72 8.17 -8.86
C HIS A 253 -7.46 8.09 -9.73
N HIS A 254 -6.40 7.48 -9.21
CA HIS A 254 -5.14 7.27 -9.91
C HIS A 254 -5.31 6.31 -11.09
N MET A 255 -5.92 5.13 -10.86
CA MET A 255 -6.17 4.13 -11.91
C MET A 255 -7.04 4.67 -13.04
N MET A 256 -8.06 5.47 -12.71
CA MET A 256 -8.96 6.11 -13.69
C MET A 256 -8.26 7.09 -14.64
N ARG A 257 -7.01 7.48 -14.39
CA ARG A 257 -6.24 8.30 -15.34
C ARG A 257 -5.94 7.55 -16.63
N SER A 258 -5.71 6.25 -16.53
CA SER A 258 -5.51 5.38 -17.68
C SER A 258 -6.83 5.01 -18.37
N THR A 259 -7.95 5.09 -17.64
CA THR A 259 -9.30 4.77 -18.14
C THR A 259 -10.32 5.89 -17.88
N PRO A 260 -10.21 7.06 -18.54
CA PRO A 260 -11.14 8.18 -18.32
C PRO A 260 -12.60 7.84 -18.66
N SER A 261 -12.83 6.82 -19.49
CA SER A 261 -14.14 6.33 -19.92
C SER A 261 -14.84 5.40 -18.92
N TYR A 262 -14.22 5.10 -17.77
CA TYR A 262 -14.74 4.11 -16.81
C TYR A 262 -16.23 4.32 -16.46
N PHE A 263 -16.64 5.55 -16.14
CA PHE A 263 -18.04 5.85 -15.80
C PHE A 263 -18.93 6.16 -17.00
N LEU A 264 -18.40 6.24 -18.23
CA LEU A 264 -19.19 6.57 -19.42
C LEU A 264 -20.28 5.51 -19.66
N TYR A 265 -19.96 4.24 -19.38
CA TYR A 265 -20.86 3.10 -19.54
C TYR A 265 -21.56 2.69 -18.24
N LYS A 266 -21.35 3.42 -17.13
CA LYS A 266 -21.88 3.11 -15.80
C LYS A 266 -22.50 4.36 -15.12
N PRO A 267 -23.45 5.05 -15.78
CA PRO A 267 -24.01 6.31 -15.25
C PRO A 267 -24.75 6.14 -13.92
N ASP A 268 -25.48 5.04 -13.74
CA ASP A 268 -26.22 4.76 -12.51
C ASP A 268 -25.29 4.56 -11.31
N GLN A 269 -24.17 3.85 -11.52
CA GLN A 269 -23.15 3.68 -10.49
C GLN A 269 -22.47 5.00 -10.13
N LEU A 270 -22.23 5.88 -11.11
CA LEU A 270 -21.67 7.21 -10.84
C LEU A 270 -22.63 8.06 -10.01
N THR A 271 -23.94 7.97 -10.26
CA THR A 271 -24.96 8.70 -9.51
C THR A 271 -25.03 8.22 -8.05
N ASP A 272 -25.13 6.91 -7.80
CA ASP A 272 -25.08 6.35 -6.43
C ASP A 272 -23.78 6.73 -5.71
N PHE A 273 -22.65 6.62 -6.42
CA PHE A 273 -21.35 6.99 -5.86
C PHE A 273 -21.28 8.47 -5.47
N ARG A 274 -21.78 9.38 -6.31
CA ARG A 274 -21.85 10.81 -6.00
C ARG A 274 -22.70 11.10 -4.76
N ILE A 275 -23.81 10.41 -4.59
CA ILE A 275 -24.67 10.55 -3.40
C ILE A 275 -23.90 10.13 -2.13
N ARG A 276 -23.22 8.99 -2.17
CA ARG A 276 -22.39 8.50 -1.06
C ARG A 276 -21.23 9.44 -0.73
N LEU A 277 -20.53 9.95 -1.76
CA LEU A 277 -19.46 10.93 -1.59
C LEU A 277 -19.98 12.26 -0.99
N LEU A 278 -21.18 12.70 -1.38
CA LEU A 278 -21.80 13.89 -0.80
C LEU A 278 -22.08 13.69 0.69
N TYR A 279 -22.56 12.52 1.09
CA TYR A 279 -22.80 12.21 2.50
C TYR A 279 -21.49 12.15 3.31
N LEU A 280 -20.45 11.51 2.77
CA LEU A 280 -19.11 11.54 3.34
C LEU A 280 -18.57 12.97 3.49
N LEU A 281 -18.76 13.82 2.48
CA LEU A 281 -18.32 15.21 2.50
C LEU A 281 -19.00 15.98 3.64
N ARG A 282 -20.31 15.81 3.84
CA ARG A 282 -21.05 16.40 4.97
C ARG A 282 -20.48 15.95 6.31
N ALA A 283 -20.28 14.65 6.48
CA ALA A 283 -19.68 14.07 7.68
C ALA A 283 -18.30 14.68 8.00
N SER A 284 -17.47 14.82 6.96
CA SER A 284 -16.12 15.34 7.07
C SER A 284 -16.08 16.80 7.54
N HIS A 285 -17.10 17.60 7.23
CA HIS A 285 -17.20 18.99 7.69
C HIS A 285 -17.47 19.08 9.18
N THR A 286 -18.42 18.30 9.69
CA THR A 286 -18.71 18.22 11.13
C THR A 286 -17.47 17.78 11.90
N TYR A 287 -16.78 16.75 11.39
CA TYR A 287 -15.56 16.23 12.01
C TYR A 287 -14.39 17.24 11.98
N THR A 288 -14.20 17.94 10.85
CA THR A 288 -13.17 18.99 10.70
C THR A 288 -13.38 20.10 11.74
N LYS A 289 -14.62 20.57 11.90
CA LYS A 289 -14.94 21.65 12.85
C LYS A 289 -14.67 21.23 14.30
N ILE A 290 -15.06 20.01 14.67
CA ILE A 290 -14.78 19.46 16.01
C ILE A 290 -13.27 19.41 16.27
N LEU A 291 -12.48 18.93 15.30
CA LEU A 291 -11.02 18.87 15.43
C LEU A 291 -10.36 20.25 15.54
N GLU A 292 -10.77 21.21 14.72
CA GLU A 292 -10.25 22.58 14.75
C GLU A 292 -10.57 23.29 16.06
N ASP A 293 -11.77 23.09 16.61
CA ASP A 293 -12.18 23.68 17.88
C ASP A 293 -11.43 23.08 19.08
N VAL A 294 -11.02 21.80 19.00
CA VAL A 294 -10.16 21.16 20.00
C VAL A 294 -8.71 21.66 19.90
N LEU A 295 -8.18 21.82 18.69
CA LEU A 295 -6.81 22.32 18.46
C LEU A 295 -6.61 23.78 18.91
N LYS A 296 -7.67 24.61 18.87
CA LYS A 296 -7.62 26.00 19.36
C LYS A 296 -7.58 26.12 20.89
N LYS A 297 -7.89 25.04 21.62
CA LYS A 297 -8.13 25.07 23.09
C LYS A 297 -6.99 24.48 23.94
N LYS A 298 -5.91 23.95 23.36
CA LYS A 298 -4.81 23.29 24.11
C LYS A 298 -3.43 23.86 23.75
N GLU A 299 -2.48 23.80 24.70
CA GLU A 299 -1.03 23.90 24.43
C GLU A 299 -0.52 22.58 23.80
N LYS A 300 0.52 22.69 22.97
CA LYS A 300 0.95 21.67 21.99
C LYS A 300 1.40 20.34 22.62
N ASP A 301 0.73 19.25 22.27
CA ASP A 301 1.08 17.87 22.66
C ASP A 301 1.14 16.91 21.44
N GLU A 302 1.66 15.69 21.62
CA GLU A 302 1.69 14.64 20.56
C GLU A 302 0.30 14.31 19.98
N GLU A 303 -0.76 14.51 20.77
CA GLU A 303 -2.16 14.37 20.35
C GLU A 303 -2.50 15.28 19.15
N ASP A 304 -1.78 16.39 18.98
CA ASP A 304 -1.99 17.34 17.89
C ASP A 304 -1.45 16.81 16.55
N ARG A 305 -0.40 15.98 16.56
CA ARG A 305 0.13 15.39 15.32
C ARG A 305 -0.90 14.48 14.68
N ALA A 306 -1.55 13.62 15.46
CA ALA A 306 -2.61 12.73 14.97
C ALA A 306 -3.81 13.52 14.42
N LYS A 307 -4.18 14.63 15.08
CA LYS A 307 -5.25 15.52 14.61
C LYS A 307 -4.87 16.23 13.31
N ILE A 308 -3.64 16.73 13.19
CA ILE A 308 -3.12 17.36 11.96
C ILE A 308 -3.11 16.37 10.80
N VAL A 309 -2.64 15.13 11.02
CA VAL A 309 -2.70 14.07 10.02
C VAL A 309 -4.14 13.81 9.60
N THR A 310 -5.07 13.72 10.55
CA THR A 310 -6.49 13.50 10.25
C THR A 310 -7.11 14.65 9.43
N LEU A 311 -6.76 15.90 9.74
CA LEU A 311 -7.17 17.06 8.94
C LEU A 311 -6.60 16.99 7.51
N LYS A 312 -5.37 16.52 7.35
CA LYS A 312 -4.74 16.29 6.05
C LYS A 312 -5.46 15.21 5.25
N ILE A 313 -5.81 14.08 5.87
CA ILE A 313 -6.62 12.99 5.27
C ILE A 313 -7.94 13.56 4.75
N ILE A 314 -8.67 14.29 5.58
CA ILE A 314 -9.96 14.88 5.21
C ILE A 314 -9.81 15.88 4.06
N SER A 315 -8.78 16.72 4.10
CA SER A 315 -8.48 17.68 3.03
C SER A 315 -8.20 16.97 1.69
N ASN A 316 -7.40 15.91 1.72
CA ASN A 316 -7.10 15.08 0.56
C ASN A 316 -8.37 14.45 -0.03
N ILE A 317 -9.21 13.83 0.80
CA ILE A 317 -10.51 13.29 0.40
C ILE A 317 -11.37 14.38 -0.27
N LYS A 318 -11.48 15.58 0.34
CA LYS A 318 -12.26 16.70 -0.23
C LYS A 318 -11.78 17.12 -1.62
N ILE A 319 -10.46 17.13 -1.85
CA ILE A 319 -9.89 17.46 -3.15
C ILE A 319 -10.29 16.40 -4.19
N LEU A 320 -10.14 15.11 -3.86
CA LEU A 320 -10.49 14.00 -4.76
C LEU A 320 -11.99 13.96 -5.06
N ILE A 321 -12.86 14.17 -4.06
CA ILE A 321 -14.32 14.20 -4.25
C ILE A 321 -14.73 15.21 -5.31
N LYS A 322 -14.18 16.44 -5.27
CA LYS A 322 -14.55 17.51 -6.23
C LYS A 322 -14.36 17.10 -7.69
N ASP A 323 -13.41 16.22 -7.94
CA ASP A 323 -13.06 15.73 -9.26
C ASP A 323 -14.15 14.80 -9.83
N PHE A 324 -14.78 13.97 -8.99
CA PHE A 324 -15.89 13.09 -9.38
C PHE A 324 -17.21 13.83 -9.69
N PHE A 325 -17.38 15.06 -9.21
CA PHE A 325 -18.56 15.89 -9.51
C PHE A 325 -18.44 16.65 -10.84
N ARG A 326 -17.30 16.59 -11.53
CA ARG A 326 -17.19 17.14 -12.89
C ARG A 326 -17.87 16.22 -13.91
N ASN A 327 -18.24 16.77 -15.07
CA ASN A 327 -18.82 16.01 -16.18
C ASN A 327 -17.98 16.19 -17.45
N PRO A 328 -17.29 15.14 -17.92
CA PRO A 328 -17.07 13.86 -17.23
C PRO A 328 -16.23 14.02 -15.94
N PRO A 329 -16.19 13.01 -15.05
CA PRO A 329 -15.32 13.00 -13.87
C PRO A 329 -13.88 13.38 -14.23
N SER A 330 -13.26 14.26 -13.45
CA SER A 330 -11.90 14.76 -13.65
C SER A 330 -10.90 13.95 -12.85
N GLN A 331 -9.70 13.72 -13.38
CA GLN A 331 -8.60 13.02 -12.68
C GLN A 331 -7.36 13.91 -12.52
N LYS A 332 -7.55 15.23 -12.62
CA LYS A 332 -6.47 16.22 -12.68
C LYS A 332 -5.87 16.58 -11.33
N SER A 333 -6.61 16.39 -10.24
CA SER A 333 -6.12 16.77 -8.92
C SER A 333 -4.93 15.91 -8.51
N LEU A 334 -3.87 16.54 -8.02
CA LEU A 334 -2.71 15.89 -7.43
C LEU A 334 -2.71 16.15 -5.93
N ILE A 335 -2.66 15.08 -5.14
CA ILE A 335 -2.55 15.15 -3.69
C ILE A 335 -1.28 14.43 -3.23
N VAL A 336 -0.73 14.89 -2.11
CA VAL A 336 0.30 14.19 -1.36
C VAL A 336 -0.40 13.39 -0.27
N LEU A 337 -0.25 12.06 -0.29
CA LEU A 337 -0.83 11.14 0.68
C LEU A 337 -0.45 11.53 2.11
N SER A 338 -1.38 11.37 3.04
CA SER A 338 -1.24 11.91 4.41
C SER A 338 -0.02 11.42 5.17
N TRP A 339 0.47 10.20 4.88
CA TRP A 339 1.65 9.60 5.52
C TRP A 339 2.98 9.87 4.80
N LEU A 340 2.96 10.58 3.68
CA LEU A 340 4.18 10.97 2.93
C LEU A 340 4.57 12.45 3.14
N GLY A 341 3.68 13.26 3.74
CA GLY A 341 3.79 14.71 3.77
C GLY A 341 4.33 15.34 5.06
N ILE A 342 4.96 14.58 5.97
CA ILE A 342 5.50 15.10 7.24
C ILE A 342 7.02 15.19 7.20
N GLU A 343 7.58 15.73 6.12
CA GLU A 343 8.94 16.24 6.11
C GLU A 343 8.89 17.78 6.16
N ASN A 344 9.19 18.32 7.34
CA ASN A 344 9.50 19.71 7.70
C ASN A 344 8.87 20.88 6.88
N PRO A 345 8.02 21.72 7.50
CA PRO A 345 7.54 22.98 6.92
C PRO A 345 8.61 24.08 6.75
N SER A 346 9.89 23.79 6.98
CA SER A 346 10.98 24.77 7.04
C SER A 346 11.87 24.79 5.78
N ALA A 347 11.32 24.46 4.61
CA ALA A 347 11.96 24.73 3.34
C ALA A 347 11.05 25.59 2.46
N LYS A 348 11.02 26.90 2.75
CA LYS A 348 10.64 27.91 1.76
C LYS A 348 11.52 27.68 0.52
N ARG A 349 11.00 27.01 -0.50
CA ARG A 349 11.55 27.10 -1.84
C ARG A 349 11.38 28.55 -2.28
N LYS A 350 12.48 29.30 -2.20
CA LYS A 350 12.64 30.58 -2.89
C LYS A 350 12.30 30.33 -4.36
N ALA A 351 11.16 30.86 -4.80
CA ALA A 351 10.90 31.00 -6.22
C ALA A 351 11.94 31.99 -6.76
N THR A 352 12.86 31.47 -7.57
CA THR A 352 13.78 32.27 -8.35
C THR A 352 12.98 33.10 -9.35
N SER A 353 13.08 34.41 -9.16
CA SER A 353 12.74 35.48 -10.09
C SER A 353 13.19 35.15 -11.51
N ALA A 354 12.24 35.04 -12.43
CA ALA A 354 12.46 35.26 -13.85
C ALA A 354 11.85 36.61 -14.21
N ASP A 355 12.73 37.52 -14.58
CA ASP A 355 12.47 38.86 -15.06
C ASP A 355 11.72 38.81 -16.40
N ARG A 356 10.65 39.61 -16.52
CA ARG A 356 10.19 40.21 -17.79
C ARG A 356 9.22 41.34 -17.49
N THR A 357 9.81 42.51 -17.43
CA THR A 357 9.19 43.81 -17.60
C THR A 357 8.45 43.92 -18.93
N SER A 358 7.16 44.27 -18.89
CA SER A 358 6.54 45.18 -19.86
C SER A 358 5.27 45.78 -19.25
N LYS A 359 5.39 47.04 -18.81
CA LYS A 359 4.26 47.96 -18.57
C LYS A 359 3.43 48.10 -19.85
N ILE A 360 2.10 48.26 -19.73
CA ILE A 360 1.31 49.30 -20.41
C ILE A 360 -0.11 49.38 -19.77
N PHE A 361 -0.37 50.56 -19.21
CA PHE A 361 -1.58 51.36 -19.06
C PHE A 361 -2.94 50.82 -18.53
N LYS A 362 -3.42 51.59 -17.54
CA LYS A 362 -4.79 51.68 -17.01
C LYS A 362 -5.77 52.24 -18.06
N GLY A 363 -7.04 51.82 -17.97
CA GLY A 363 -8.20 52.54 -18.47
C GLY A 363 -9.45 52.22 -17.65
N HIS A 364 -10.00 53.21 -16.95
CA HIS A 364 -11.33 53.18 -16.32
C HIS A 364 -12.41 53.28 -17.40
N TYR A 365 -13.52 52.54 -17.27
CA TYR A 365 -14.89 52.99 -17.56
C TYR A 365 -15.89 52.05 -16.86
N GLY A 366 -16.86 52.61 -16.15
CA GLY A 366 -17.95 51.85 -15.54
C GLY A 366 -19.17 51.72 -16.47
N GLN A 367 -20.06 50.77 -16.15
CA GLN A 367 -21.51 50.88 -16.38
C GLN A 367 -22.26 49.73 -15.69
N ARG A 368 -23.37 50.07 -15.02
CA ARG A 368 -24.38 49.14 -14.48
C ARG A 368 -25.34 48.74 -15.61
N VAL A 369 -25.77 47.47 -15.66
CA VAL A 369 -27.02 47.04 -16.32
C VAL A 369 -27.71 45.94 -15.49
N HIS A 370 -29.04 46.02 -15.45
CA HIS A 370 -30.00 45.21 -14.66
C HIS A 370 -30.06 43.70 -15.01
N ARG A 371 -30.53 42.91 -14.01
CA ARG A 371 -30.79 41.45 -14.02
C ARG A 371 -31.96 41.03 -14.93
N PRO A 372 -32.13 39.70 -15.14
CA PRO A 372 -33.46 39.09 -14.97
C PRO A 372 -33.50 38.11 -13.79
N ARG A 373 -34.58 38.21 -12.99
CA ARG A 373 -35.02 37.18 -12.03
C ARG A 373 -35.37 35.90 -12.81
N MET A 374 -34.70 34.79 -12.53
CA MET A 374 -35.21 33.47 -12.91
C MET A 374 -36.13 32.93 -11.82
N PHE A 375 -37.29 32.47 -12.27
CA PHE A 375 -38.30 31.74 -11.53
C PHE A 375 -37.68 30.48 -10.90
N VAL A 376 -37.84 30.30 -9.60
CA VAL A 376 -37.42 29.08 -8.89
C VAL A 376 -38.60 28.11 -8.94
N PRO A 377 -38.52 26.96 -9.63
CA PRO A 377 -39.54 25.93 -9.50
C PRO A 377 -39.49 25.36 -8.08
N LYS A 378 -40.66 25.10 -7.49
CA LYS A 378 -40.76 24.48 -6.17
C LYS A 378 -40.11 23.09 -6.21
N VAL A 379 -39.04 22.91 -5.44
CA VAL A 379 -38.38 21.62 -5.20
C VAL A 379 -39.41 20.65 -4.60
N PRO A 380 -39.51 19.41 -5.09
CA PRO A 380 -40.38 18.41 -4.48
C PRO A 380 -40.00 18.19 -3.00
N LYS A 381 -40.98 18.29 -2.10
CA LYS A 381 -40.79 18.33 -0.64
C LYS A 381 -40.06 17.11 -0.05
N TYR A 382 -39.91 16.02 -0.78
CA TYR A 382 -39.26 14.80 -0.31
C TYR A 382 -37.71 14.85 -0.32
N LEU A 383 -37.08 15.69 -1.16
CA LEU A 383 -35.62 15.87 -1.19
C LEU A 383 -35.11 16.89 -0.14
N CYS A 384 -35.98 17.80 0.30
CA CYS A 384 -35.64 18.84 1.29
C CYS A 384 -35.45 18.30 2.72
N ASN A 385 -35.86 17.06 2.97
CA ASN A 385 -35.76 16.40 4.28
C ASN A 385 -34.43 15.67 4.53
N MET A 386 -33.47 15.73 3.58
CA MET A 386 -32.13 15.13 3.75
C MET A 386 -31.15 16.01 4.56
N TYR A 387 -31.64 17.04 5.26
CA TYR A 387 -30.84 17.92 6.10
C TYR A 387 -31.58 18.30 7.38
N PRO A 388 -30.91 18.27 8.55
CA PRO A 388 -31.38 19.04 9.70
C PRO A 388 -31.44 20.52 9.32
N PRO A 389 -32.47 21.28 9.76
CA PRO A 389 -32.71 22.67 9.32
C PRO A 389 -31.59 23.68 9.62
N ASN A 390 -30.50 23.28 10.30
CA ASN A 390 -29.50 24.19 10.87
C ASN A 390 -28.08 24.08 10.28
N ILE A 391 -27.82 23.31 9.21
CA ILE A 391 -26.48 23.21 8.61
C ILE A 391 -26.31 24.21 7.45
N ARG A 392 -25.39 25.18 7.57
CA ARG A 392 -25.00 26.08 6.48
C ARG A 392 -24.11 25.36 5.47
N LEU A 393 -24.66 25.04 4.30
CA LEU A 393 -23.94 24.42 3.18
C LEU A 393 -22.93 25.36 2.52
N SER A 394 -21.75 24.83 2.15
CA SER A 394 -20.80 25.55 1.30
C SER A 394 -21.37 25.76 -0.11
N ARG A 395 -20.81 26.69 -0.88
CA ARG A 395 -21.23 26.91 -2.27
C ARG A 395 -21.06 25.64 -3.13
N PHE A 396 -20.04 24.85 -2.84
CA PHE A 396 -19.81 23.57 -3.52
C PHE A 396 -20.87 22.55 -3.13
N ASP A 397 -21.22 22.41 -1.85
CA ASP A 397 -22.22 21.41 -1.40
C ASP A 397 -23.61 21.72 -1.95
N LYS A 398 -23.98 23.01 -2.01
CA LYS A 398 -25.23 23.45 -2.64
C LYS A 398 -25.24 23.10 -4.12
N TRP A 399 -24.16 23.45 -4.82
CA TRP A 399 -24.02 23.14 -6.25
C TRP A 399 -24.03 21.63 -6.51
N ALA A 400 -23.31 20.84 -5.72
CA ALA A 400 -23.24 19.38 -5.86
C ALA A 400 -24.60 18.72 -5.59
N LEU A 401 -25.36 19.22 -4.60
CA LEU A 401 -26.71 18.77 -4.33
C LEU A 401 -27.67 19.15 -5.47
N ASP A 402 -27.65 20.41 -5.91
CA ASP A 402 -28.45 20.88 -7.06
C ASP A 402 -28.10 20.10 -8.33
N TYR A 403 -26.84 19.69 -8.47
CA TYR A 403 -26.37 18.89 -9.58
C TYR A 403 -26.97 17.48 -9.56
N VAL A 404 -26.92 16.78 -8.43
CA VAL A 404 -27.54 15.44 -8.27
C VAL A 404 -29.04 15.49 -8.51
N ILE A 405 -29.73 16.49 -7.95
CA ILE A 405 -31.19 16.67 -8.10
C ILE A 405 -31.61 16.97 -9.54
N LYS A 406 -30.73 17.57 -10.36
CA LYS A 406 -31.01 17.88 -11.78
C LYS A 406 -30.72 16.71 -12.72
N THR A 407 -30.00 15.69 -12.25
CA THR A 407 -29.61 14.51 -13.03
C THR A 407 -30.47 13.29 -12.76
N GLU A 408 -31.35 13.34 -11.75
CA GLU A 408 -32.58 12.53 -11.65
C GLU A 408 -33.70 13.17 -12.47
#